data_AF-A0A0B6YKX9-F1
#
_entry.id   AF-A0A0B6YKX9-F1
#
_cell.length_a   1.000
_cell.length_b   1.000
_cell.length_c   1.000
_cell.angle_alpha   90.00
_cell.angle_beta   90.00
_cell.angle_gamma   90.00
#
_symmetry.space_group_name_H-M   'P 1'
#
loop_
_entity.id
_entity.type
_entity.pdbx_description
1 polymer ?
#
loop_
_entity_poly.entity_id
_entity_poly.type
_entity_poly.pdbx_seq_one_letter_code
_entity_poly.pdbx_strand_id
1 'polypeptide(L)'
;LRVYDLSRREAKAHSSPKNLADVITGFGKIISAKINCAGNRVSIQVTSSDGKPDHKMYFWDVEMDTVQYFNFESGRGEQDDYPDHQEIQETDNNDTNDVE
;
A
#
# COMPACT_ATOMS: atom_id res chain seq x y z
N LEU A 1 12.26 -6.78 -5.67
CA LEU A 1 12.84 -5.43 -5.90
C LEU A 1 13.99 -5.19 -4.92
N ARG A 2 15.03 -4.49 -5.37
CA ARG A 2 16.16 -4.05 -4.54
C ARG A 2 16.44 -2.59 -4.87
N VAL A 3 16.65 -1.77 -3.83
CA VAL A 3 17.03 -0.37 -3.98
C VAL A 3 18.50 -0.25 -3.58
N TYR A 4 19.28 0.46 -4.41
CA TYR A 4 20.69 0.69 -4.17
C TYR A 4 20.98 2.18 -4.17
N ASP A 5 21.77 2.63 -3.20
CA ASP A 5 22.37 3.96 -3.17
C ASP A 5 23.64 3.96 -4.02
N LEU A 6 23.65 4.84 -5.03
CA LEU A 6 24.75 5.03 -5.99
C LEU A 6 25.52 6.34 -5.75
N SER A 7 25.27 7.05 -4.66
CA SER A 7 25.95 8.31 -4.32
C SER A 7 27.44 8.14 -4.03
N ARG A 8 27.89 6.90 -3.81
CA ARG A 8 29.27 6.53 -3.50
C ARG A 8 29.86 5.68 -4.63
N ARG A 9 31.15 5.38 -4.52
CA ARG A 9 31.89 4.56 -5.51
C ARG A 9 31.30 3.16 -5.71
N GLU A 10 30.69 2.59 -4.68
CA GLU A 10 30.10 1.25 -4.71
C GLU A 10 28.61 1.33 -4.39
N ALA A 11 27.81 0.58 -5.15
CA ALA A 11 26.39 0.45 -4.90
C ALA A 11 26.16 -0.23 -3.53
N LYS A 12 25.46 0.47 -2.63
CA LYS A 12 25.08 -0.10 -1.33
C LYS A 12 23.59 -0.36 -1.28
N ALA A 13 23.18 -1.48 -0.69
CA ALA A 13 21.76 -1.74 -0.47
C ALA A 13 21.17 -0.63 0.42
N HIS A 14 20.10 -0.01 -0.05
CA HIS A 14 19.37 1.02 0.69
C HIS A 14 18.33 0.40 1.65
N SER A 15 17.82 -0.78 1.29
CA SER A 15 16.82 -1.52 2.07
C SER A 15 16.92 -3.03 1.84
N SER A 16 16.18 -3.79 2.65
CA SER A 16 15.95 -5.22 2.41
C SER A 16 15.19 -5.42 1.08
N PRO A 17 15.48 -6.50 0.33
CA PRO A 17 14.75 -6.81 -0.89
C PRO A 17 13.28 -7.08 -0.60
N LYS A 18 12.38 -6.44 -1.35
CA LYS A 18 10.95 -6.78 -1.33
C LYS A 18 10.62 -7.83 -2.39
N ASN A 19 10.07 -8.96 -1.99
CA ASN A 19 9.46 -9.91 -2.93
C ASN A 19 8.00 -9.53 -3.16
N LEU A 20 7.65 -9.19 -4.41
CA LEU A 20 6.30 -8.75 -4.73
C LEU A 20 5.30 -9.91 -4.86
N ALA A 21 5.78 -11.11 -5.21
CA ALA A 21 4.93 -12.29 -5.32
C ALA A 21 4.31 -12.70 -3.97
N ASP A 22 4.96 -12.33 -2.86
CA ASP A 22 4.49 -12.64 -1.50
C ASP A 22 3.42 -11.66 -1.02
N VAL A 23 3.28 -10.49 -1.67
CA VAL A 23 2.42 -9.39 -1.20
C VAL A 23 1.29 -9.09 -2.19
N ILE A 24 1.52 -9.34 -3.49
CA ILE A 24 0.55 -9.05 -4.54
C ILE A 24 -0.13 -10.35 -4.97
N THR A 25 -1.40 -10.51 -4.59
CA THR A 25 -2.22 -11.63 -5.03
C THR A 25 -2.36 -11.64 -6.55
N GLY A 26 -2.08 -12.78 -7.17
CA GLY A 26 -2.16 -12.92 -8.63
C GLY A 26 -1.03 -12.20 -9.38
N PHE A 27 0.09 -11.90 -8.72
CA PHE A 27 1.28 -11.31 -9.35
C PHE A 27 1.74 -12.12 -10.57
N GLY A 28 1.91 -11.45 -11.71
CA GLY A 28 2.55 -12.00 -12.90
C GLY A 28 4.01 -11.54 -13.01
N LYS A 29 4.24 -10.37 -13.60
CA LYS A 29 5.57 -9.77 -13.78
C LYS A 29 5.55 -8.26 -13.57
N ILE A 30 6.71 -7.69 -13.28
CA ILE A 30 6.89 -6.23 -13.26
C ILE A 30 6.93 -5.71 -14.70
N ILE A 31 6.14 -4.67 -14.98
CA ILE A 31 6.16 -3.91 -16.24
C ILE A 31 7.11 -2.73 -16.10
N SER A 32 6.94 -1.94 -15.04
CA SER A 32 7.74 -0.75 -14.77
C SER A 32 7.90 -0.53 -13.27
N ALA A 33 9.01 0.07 -12.88
CA ALA A 33 9.23 0.56 -11.52
C ALA A 33 9.92 1.93 -11.59
N LYS A 34 9.45 2.88 -10.79
CA LYS A 34 10.01 4.24 -10.69
C LYS A 34 10.19 4.58 -9.22
N ILE A 35 11.29 5.23 -8.88
CA ILE A 35 11.58 5.68 -7.52
C ILE A 35 11.50 7.19 -7.44
N ASN A 36 11.00 7.73 -6.33
CA ASN A 36 10.98 9.17 -6.09
C ASN A 36 12.40 9.72 -5.84
N CYS A 37 12.55 11.04 -5.84
CA CYS A 37 13.84 11.70 -5.63
C CYS A 37 14.46 11.44 -4.26
N ALA A 38 13.64 11.18 -3.24
CA ALA A 38 14.10 10.84 -1.89
C ALA A 38 14.59 9.39 -1.76
N GLY A 39 14.30 8.51 -2.74
CA GLY A 39 14.72 7.11 -2.70
C GLY A 39 13.89 6.20 -1.79
N ASN A 40 12.81 6.70 -1.18
CA ASN A 40 12.03 5.98 -0.18
C ASN A 40 10.67 5.47 -0.65
N ARG A 41 10.23 5.85 -1.86
CA ARG A 41 8.96 5.41 -2.45
C ARG A 41 9.20 4.84 -3.84
N VAL A 42 8.76 3.61 -4.08
CA VAL A 42 8.83 2.98 -5.41
C VAL A 42 7.41 2.75 -5.92
N SER A 43 7.06 3.35 -7.05
CA SER A 43 5.83 3.04 -7.77
C SER A 43 6.09 1.90 -8.76
N ILE A 44 5.15 0.96 -8.86
CA ILE A 44 5.33 -0.32 -9.55
C ILE A 44 4.07 -0.65 -10.35
N GLN A 45 4.24 -0.89 -11.65
CA GLN A 45 3.22 -1.48 -12.51
C GLN A 45 3.53 -2.95 -12.74
N VAL A 46 2.51 -3.79 -12.68
CA VAL A 46 2.65 -5.24 -12.86
C VAL A 46 1.62 -5.76 -13.86
N THR A 47 1.84 -6.95 -14.38
CA THR A 47 0.77 -7.76 -14.95
C THR A 47 0.20 -8.68 -13.88
N SER A 48 -1.06 -9.06 -14.02
CA SER A 48 -1.65 -10.22 -13.35
C SER A 48 -1.08 -11.53 -13.91
N SER A 49 -1.40 -12.64 -13.25
CA SER A 49 -0.98 -14.00 -13.62
C SER A 49 -1.57 -14.47 -14.96
N ASP A 50 -2.67 -13.87 -15.42
CA ASP A 50 -3.23 -14.06 -16.77
C ASP A 50 -2.47 -13.27 -17.86
N GLY A 51 -1.43 -12.53 -17.47
CA GLY A 51 -0.54 -11.78 -18.37
C GLY A 51 -1.04 -10.40 -18.79
N LYS A 52 -2.22 -9.96 -18.33
CA LYS A 52 -2.76 -8.63 -18.60
C LYS A 52 -2.19 -7.58 -17.64
N PRO A 53 -2.12 -6.29 -18.04
CA PRO A 53 -1.80 -5.23 -17.10
C PRO A 53 -2.78 -5.22 -15.92
N ASP A 54 -2.26 -5.16 -14.70
CA ASP A 54 -3.10 -5.03 -13.51
C ASP A 54 -3.75 -3.63 -13.50
N HIS A 55 -4.98 -3.56 -13.01
CA HIS A 55 -5.73 -2.31 -12.82
C HIS A 55 -5.19 -1.49 -11.64
N LYS A 56 -4.35 -2.11 -10.80
CA LYS A 56 -3.74 -1.49 -9.62
C LYS A 56 -2.34 -0.93 -9.92
N MET A 57 -2.08 0.26 -9.40
CA MET A 57 -0.73 0.79 -9.22
C MET A 57 -0.27 0.49 -7.80
N TYR A 58 0.90 -0.12 -7.66
CA TYR A 58 1.47 -0.44 -6.36
C TYR A 58 2.51 0.60 -5.95
N PHE A 59 2.58 0.86 -4.65
CA PHE A 59 3.53 1.78 -4.03
C PHE A 59 4.22 1.08 -2.88
N TRP A 60 5.52 0.81 -3.02
CA TRP A 60 6.34 0.30 -1.94
C TRP A 60 6.94 1.47 -1.15
N ASP A 61 6.54 1.57 0.12
CA ASP A 61 7.23 2.37 1.13
C ASP A 61 8.46 1.59 1.58
N VAL A 62 9.64 2.10 1.23
CA VAL A 62 10.91 1.43 1.51
C VAL A 62 11.26 1.50 2.99
N GLU A 63 10.84 2.56 3.70
CA GLU A 63 11.14 2.77 5.11
C GLU A 63 10.23 1.91 6.00
N MET A 64 8.93 1.88 5.71
CA MET A 64 7.95 1.07 6.46
C MET A 64 7.87 -0.39 5.99
N ASP A 65 8.51 -0.71 4.86
CA ASP A 65 8.47 -2.01 4.18
C ASP A 65 7.04 -2.50 3.82
N THR A 66 6.13 -1.56 3.59
CA THR A 66 4.73 -1.82 3.23
C THR A 66 4.48 -1.57 1.74
N VAL A 67 3.58 -2.36 1.15
CA VAL A 67 3.14 -2.15 -0.24
C VAL A 67 1.67 -1.80 -0.20
N GLN A 68 1.33 -0.62 -0.69
CA GLN A 68 -0.05 -0.14 -0.86
C GLN A 68 -0.42 -0.12 -2.33
N TYR A 69 -1.71 0.05 -2.64
CA TYR A 69 -2.14 0.24 -4.02
C TYR A 69 -3.26 1.27 -4.19
N PHE A 70 -3.36 1.75 -5.42
CA PHE A 70 -4.54 2.45 -5.94
C PHE A 70 -5.11 1.65 -7.11
N ASN A 71 -6.41 1.35 -7.09
CA ASN A 71 -7.10 0.64 -8.16
C ASN A 71 -7.75 1.65 -9.12
N PHE A 72 -7.28 1.70 -10.36
CA PHE A 72 -7.82 2.60 -11.39
C PHE A 72 -9.19 2.18 -11.93
N GLU A 73 -9.57 0.91 -11.80
CA GLU A 73 -10.88 0.44 -12.23
C GLU A 73 -11.98 0.85 -11.25
N SER A 74 -11.74 0.69 -9.95
CA SER A 74 -12.70 1.09 -8.91
C SER A 74 -12.55 2.54 -8.46
N GLY A 75 -11.41 3.19 -8.75
CA GLY A 75 -11.08 4.52 -8.26
C GLY A 75 -10.76 4.59 -6.76
N ARG A 76 -10.48 3.45 -6.13
CA ARG A 76 -10.30 3.31 -4.67
C ARG A 76 -8.87 2.89 -4.31
N GLY A 77 -8.37 3.42 -3.19
CA GLY A 77 -7.14 2.95 -2.56
C GLY A 77 -7.39 1.76 -1.64
N GLU A 78 -6.32 1.07 -1.24
CA GLU A 78 -6.39 -0.03 -0.26
C GLU A 78 -7.10 0.38 1.05
N GLN A 79 -6.98 1.64 1.45
CA GLN A 79 -7.61 2.18 2.66
C GLN A 79 -9.13 2.33 2.54
N ASP A 80 -9.67 2.44 1.32
CA ASP A 80 -11.10 2.51 1.04
C ASP A 80 -11.76 1.13 0.91
N ASP A 81 -10.95 0.06 0.89
CA ASP A 81 -11.42 -1.33 0.84
C ASP A 81 -11.75 -1.87 2.24
N TYR A 82 -11.40 -1.15 3.31
CA TYR A 82 -11.87 -1.43 4.67
C TYR A 82 -13.22 -0.74 4.88
N PRO A 83 -14.31 -1.48 5.19
CA PRO A 83 -15.58 -0.85 5.53
C PRO A 83 -15.39 0.03 6.76
N ASP A 84 -15.86 1.27 6.69
CA ASP A 84 -15.91 2.19 7.83
C ASP A 84 -16.50 1.45 9.03
N HIS A 85 -15.73 1.32 10.10
CA HIS A 85 -16.28 0.93 11.39
C HIS A 85 -17.14 2.10 11.89
N GLN A 86 -18.41 2.18 11.48
CA GLN A 86 -19.37 3.14 12.02
C GLN A 86 -20.53 2.44 12.75
N GLU A 87 -20.60 2.81 14.04
CA GLU A 87 -21.75 2.91 14.94
C GLU A 87 -22.36 1.64 15.58
N ILE A 88 -22.14 1.50 16.90
CA ILE A 88 -23.15 0.95 17.82
C ILE A 88 -23.35 1.90 19.02
N GLN A 89 -24.46 2.66 18.89
CA GLN A 89 -25.47 3.07 19.89
C GLN A 89 -25.17 4.11 20.99
N GLU A 90 -25.59 5.35 20.71
CA GLU A 90 -26.28 6.21 21.69
C GLU A 90 -27.74 5.73 21.86
N THR A 91 -28.06 5.20 23.04
CA THR A 91 -29.40 5.06 23.68
C THR A 91 -29.08 4.77 25.16
N ASP A 92 -29.50 5.49 26.19
CA ASP A 92 -30.65 6.36 26.38
C ASP A 92 -30.30 7.49 27.37
N ASN A 93 -30.69 8.72 27.03
CA ASN A 93 -31.05 9.71 28.03
C ASN A 93 -32.30 9.20 28.76
N ASN A 94 -32.19 8.84 30.02
CA ASN A 94 -33.33 8.83 30.92
C ASN A 94 -32.97 9.63 32.17
N ASP A 95 -33.66 10.76 32.28
CA ASP A 95 -33.89 11.54 33.48
C ASP A 95 -34.01 10.67 34.73
N THR A 96 -33.31 11.02 35.81
CA THR A 96 -33.94 11.20 37.12
C THR A 96 -33.05 12.14 37.94
N ASN A 97 -33.48 13.40 38.03
CA ASN A 97 -33.16 14.22 39.19
C ASN A 97 -33.85 13.58 40.38
N ASP A 98 -33.11 13.10 41.38
CA ASP A 98 -33.66 12.96 42.72
C ASP A 98 -32.64 13.42 43.76
N VAL A 99 -33.17 14.25 44.65
CA VAL A 99 -32.52 15.03 45.69
C VAL A 99 -32.53 14.20 46.97
N GLU A 100 -31.39 14.10 47.64
CA GLU A 100 -31.32 14.06 49.12
C GLU A 100 -29.99 14.63 49.62
#